data_AF-A0A9E4E4P3-F1
#
_entry.id   AF-A0A9E4E4P3-F1
#
_cell.length_a   1.000
_cell.length_b   1.000
_cell.length_c   1.000
_cell.angle_alpha   90.00
_cell.angle_beta   90.00
_cell.angle_gamma   90.00
#
_symmetry.space_group_name_H-M   'P 1'
#
loop_
_entity.id
_entity.type
_entity.pdbx_description
1 polymer ?
#
loop_
_entity_poly.entity_id
_entity_poly.type
_entity_poly.pdbx_seq_one_letter_code
_entity_poly.pdbx_strand_id
1 'polypeptide(L)'
;ADVLAKAGAYEVKVTATSQGDNSETAEVSTTTTILPVYGVTLVGVKDTEVEGVSYTLTITNTGNTDDVVDLAASDDAATLSQTSVSLATGASAEVTLTISADALATAGDYEVEVTVTSQGDNTQTAEITLTTTTAPVYGVMLQGKGELEGTTMDILAGVSYTLTVTNTGNTDDTIMLGSSAEVGIEGSVLGSFTTSSDQEFPTSQLEIMLAPGASTDVTFTTAGDFFTKPGEYEIKVTATSQGDSTKTAEISTKTTIAPVPWDLNADGTVNVLDLVQVANQFGESGVGLAGDVNMDGQVNILDLVQVASYFGKTQAEIVQANQ
;
A
#
# COMPACT_ATOMS: atom_id res chain seq x y z
N ALA A 1 -15.58 -15.68 61.80
CA ALA A 1 -14.71 -14.50 61.81
C ALA A 1 -14.77 -13.70 60.51
N ASP A 2 -15.76 -13.92 59.62
CA ASP A 2 -15.77 -13.26 58.30
C ASP A 2 -17.09 -12.53 57.98
N VAL A 3 -17.92 -12.28 59.00
CA VAL A 3 -19.20 -11.58 58.83
C VAL A 3 -18.98 -10.06 58.68
N LEU A 4 -17.78 -9.56 59.04
CA LEU A 4 -17.40 -8.15 58.99
C LEU A 4 -16.58 -7.79 57.73
N ALA A 5 -16.56 -8.65 56.71
CA ALA A 5 -15.87 -8.36 55.45
C ALA A 5 -16.74 -7.60 54.43
N LYS A 6 -18.08 -7.67 54.57
CA LYS A 6 -19.04 -6.96 53.68
C LYS A 6 -19.50 -5.65 54.33
N ALA A 7 -19.77 -4.63 53.52
CA ALA A 7 -20.41 -3.40 54.00
C ALA A 7 -21.82 -3.71 54.51
N GLY A 8 -22.23 -3.05 55.60
CA GLY A 8 -23.54 -3.27 56.20
C GLY A 8 -23.63 -2.84 57.66
N ALA A 9 -24.86 -2.85 58.18
CA ALA A 9 -25.15 -2.65 59.59
C ALA A 9 -25.32 -4.01 60.28
N TYR A 10 -24.50 -4.25 61.31
CA TYR A 10 -24.47 -5.49 62.05
C TYR A 10 -24.96 -5.23 63.47
N GLU A 11 -26.16 -5.72 63.78
CA GLU A 11 -26.73 -5.64 65.11
C GLU A 11 -26.23 -6.82 65.97
N VAL A 12 -25.66 -6.49 67.14
CA VAL A 12 -25.27 -7.46 68.16
C VAL A 12 -26.17 -7.24 69.36
N LYS A 13 -26.94 -8.28 69.69
CA LYS A 13 -27.83 -8.31 70.84
C LYS A 13 -27.17 -9.06 72.00
N VAL A 14 -27.08 -8.40 73.16
CA VAL A 14 -26.57 -8.98 74.41
C VAL A 14 -27.75 -9.17 75.36
N THR A 15 -28.02 -10.42 75.71
CA THR A 15 -29.05 -10.79 76.69
C THR A 15 -28.38 -11.22 77.99
N ALA A 16 -28.72 -10.55 79.10
CA ALA A 16 -28.37 -10.95 80.45
C ALA A 16 -29.55 -11.72 81.06
N THR A 17 -29.29 -12.92 81.60
CA THR A 17 -30.29 -13.76 82.28
C THR A 17 -29.87 -13.94 83.74
N SER A 18 -30.81 -13.74 84.67
CA SER A 18 -30.56 -13.95 86.10
C SER A 18 -30.30 -15.42 86.41
N GLN A 19 -29.27 -15.73 87.21
CA GLN A 19 -28.95 -17.11 87.59
C GLN A 19 -29.86 -17.67 88.70
N GLY A 20 -30.51 -16.79 89.47
CA GLY A 20 -31.42 -17.19 90.56
C GLY A 20 -32.87 -17.36 90.10
N ASP A 21 -33.22 -16.77 88.95
CA ASP A 21 -34.51 -16.87 88.30
C ASP A 21 -34.34 -16.70 86.79
N ASN A 22 -34.37 -17.80 86.05
CA ASN A 22 -34.12 -17.80 84.61
C ASN A 22 -35.24 -17.14 83.78
N SER A 23 -36.34 -16.70 84.41
CA SER A 23 -37.40 -15.92 83.76
C SER A 23 -37.08 -14.43 83.65
N GLU A 24 -36.12 -13.94 84.44
CA GLU A 24 -35.71 -12.54 84.44
C GLU A 24 -34.56 -12.30 83.47
N THR A 25 -34.83 -11.54 82.40
CA THR A 25 -33.84 -11.19 81.37
C THR A 25 -33.81 -9.69 81.07
N ALA A 26 -32.64 -9.14 80.79
CA ALA A 26 -32.46 -7.79 80.25
C ALA A 26 -31.69 -7.86 78.93
N GLU A 27 -32.01 -6.98 77.99
CA GLU A 27 -31.40 -6.99 76.65
C GLU A 27 -30.86 -5.61 76.29
N VAL A 28 -29.73 -5.59 75.59
CA VAL A 28 -29.16 -4.39 74.97
C VAL A 28 -28.68 -4.75 73.57
N SER A 29 -28.97 -3.90 72.58
CA SER A 29 -28.44 -4.03 71.23
C SER A 29 -27.37 -2.96 70.98
N THR A 30 -26.32 -3.34 70.25
CA THR A 30 -25.35 -2.41 69.67
C THR A 30 -25.26 -2.65 68.16
N THR A 31 -25.12 -1.59 67.37
CA THR A 31 -25.00 -1.70 65.91
C THR A 31 -23.61 -1.24 65.50
N THR A 32 -22.88 -2.11 64.80
CA THR A 32 -21.62 -1.76 64.13
C THR A 32 -21.89 -1.58 62.65
N THR A 33 -21.58 -0.40 62.10
CA THR A 33 -21.74 -0.14 60.65
C THR A 33 -20.38 -0.19 59.97
N ILE A 34 -20.26 -1.05 58.97
CA ILE A 34 -19.12 -1.10 58.06
C ILE A 34 -19.50 -0.29 56.83
N LEU A 35 -18.74 0.78 56.56
CA LEU A 35 -18.98 1.64 55.41
C LEU A 35 -18.60 0.93 54.10
N PRO A 36 -19.32 1.23 52.99
CA PRO A 36 -18.93 0.75 51.67
C PRO A 36 -17.58 1.35 51.27
N VAL A 37 -16.71 0.49 50.78
CA VAL A 37 -15.44 0.80 50.14
C VAL A 37 -15.48 0.16 48.77
N TYR A 38 -15.28 0.96 47.75
CA TYR A 38 -15.26 0.52 46.36
C TYR A 38 -13.83 0.28 45.91
N GLY A 39 -13.68 -0.54 44.89
CA GLY A 39 -12.38 -0.88 44.33
C GLY A 39 -12.58 -1.76 43.12
N VAL A 40 -11.78 -1.52 42.09
CA VAL A 40 -11.84 -2.29 40.84
C VAL A 40 -10.43 -2.56 40.34
N THR A 41 -10.25 -3.73 39.73
CA THR A 41 -9.05 -4.05 38.95
C THR A 41 -9.44 -4.55 37.58
N LEU A 42 -8.54 -4.35 36.63
CA LEU A 42 -8.71 -4.69 35.23
C LEU A 42 -7.46 -5.40 34.74
N VAL A 43 -7.64 -6.53 34.06
CA VAL A 43 -6.58 -7.26 33.37
C VAL A 43 -7.08 -7.59 31.97
N GLY A 44 -6.27 -7.39 30.95
CA GLY A 44 -6.59 -7.72 29.57
C GLY A 44 -5.62 -8.74 29.01
N VAL A 45 -6.13 -9.74 28.29
CA VAL A 45 -5.33 -10.76 27.62
C VAL A 45 -5.75 -10.82 26.16
N LYS A 46 -4.79 -10.79 25.24
CA LYS A 46 -5.04 -10.94 23.81
C LYS A 46 -5.47 -12.38 23.52
N ASP A 47 -6.57 -12.54 22.79
CA ASP A 47 -7.02 -13.86 22.36
C ASP A 47 -6.18 -14.36 21.17
N THR A 48 -5.94 -15.66 21.14
CA THR A 48 -5.33 -16.35 20.01
C THR A 48 -6.46 -17.04 19.24
N GLU A 49 -6.61 -16.78 17.93
CA GLU A 49 -7.51 -17.51 16.99
C GLU A 49 -8.87 -16.89 16.62
N VAL A 50 -8.94 -15.59 16.33
CA VAL A 50 -10.14 -15.02 15.65
C VAL A 50 -9.74 -14.28 14.38
N GLU A 51 -10.61 -14.26 13.36
CA GLU A 51 -10.50 -13.29 12.26
C GLU A 51 -10.64 -11.88 12.85
N GLY A 52 -9.52 -11.17 13.02
CA GLY A 52 -9.44 -9.88 13.71
C GLY A 52 -8.58 -9.94 14.98
N VAL A 53 -8.68 -8.93 15.83
CA VAL A 53 -8.01 -8.92 17.14
C VAL A 53 -9.03 -8.71 18.25
N SER A 54 -9.09 -9.66 19.18
CA SER A 54 -9.89 -9.55 20.39
C SER A 54 -9.05 -9.69 21.64
N TYR A 55 -9.55 -9.07 22.71
CA TYR A 55 -8.99 -9.17 24.05
C TYR A 55 -10.10 -9.57 25.02
N THR A 56 -9.77 -10.53 25.88
CA THR A 56 -10.60 -10.86 27.05
C THR A 56 -10.17 -9.96 28.21
N LEU A 57 -11.07 -9.08 28.64
CA LEU A 57 -10.92 -8.20 29.78
C LEU A 57 -11.54 -8.87 31.01
N THR A 58 -10.75 -9.12 32.05
CA THR A 58 -11.24 -9.58 33.36
C THR A 58 -11.32 -8.39 34.31
N ILE A 59 -12.53 -8.09 34.77
CA ILE A 59 -12.83 -7.03 35.73
C ILE A 59 -13.12 -7.69 37.07
N THR A 60 -12.51 -7.20 38.15
CA THR A 60 -12.75 -7.72 39.51
C THR A 60 -13.14 -6.60 40.46
N ASN A 61 -14.23 -6.79 41.20
CA ASN A 61 -14.60 -5.89 42.30
C ASN A 61 -13.77 -6.23 43.53
N THR A 62 -12.85 -5.34 43.91
CA THR A 62 -11.97 -5.47 45.09
C THR A 62 -12.49 -4.71 46.31
N GLY A 63 -13.61 -4.01 46.16
CA GLY A 63 -14.32 -3.37 47.26
C GLY A 63 -14.95 -4.37 48.23
N ASN A 64 -15.61 -3.86 49.26
CA ASN A 64 -16.31 -4.63 50.29
C ASN A 64 -17.85 -4.61 50.13
N THR A 65 -18.35 -4.03 49.04
CA THR A 65 -19.77 -3.94 48.71
C THR A 65 -20.00 -4.42 47.28
N ASP A 66 -21.23 -4.77 46.94
CA ASP A 66 -21.60 -5.03 45.56
C ASP A 66 -21.54 -3.71 44.78
N ASP A 67 -21.14 -3.76 43.51
CA ASP A 67 -20.91 -2.57 42.71
C ASP A 67 -21.35 -2.76 41.25
N VAL A 68 -21.62 -1.65 40.57
CA VAL A 68 -21.78 -1.59 39.13
C VAL A 68 -20.62 -0.77 38.59
N VAL A 69 -19.90 -1.30 37.62
CA VAL A 69 -18.76 -0.63 37.01
C VAL A 69 -19.06 -0.33 35.55
N ASP A 70 -18.73 0.89 35.12
CA ASP A 70 -18.82 1.34 33.73
C ASP A 70 -17.49 1.12 33.02
N LEU A 71 -17.54 0.74 31.74
CA LEU A 71 -16.38 0.53 30.88
C LEU A 71 -16.43 1.49 29.69
N ALA A 72 -15.29 2.09 29.38
CA ALA A 72 -15.10 2.92 28.19
C ALA A 72 -13.80 2.53 27.48
N ALA A 73 -13.83 2.49 26.15
CA ALA A 73 -12.63 2.39 25.32
C ALA A 73 -12.29 3.78 24.77
N SER A 74 -11.00 4.08 24.62
CA SER A 74 -10.52 5.39 24.14
C SER A 74 -10.67 5.59 22.62
N ASP A 75 -10.85 4.50 21.87
CA ASP A 75 -10.92 4.48 20.41
C ASP A 75 -12.24 3.85 19.95
N ASP A 76 -12.96 4.57 19.09
CA ASP A 76 -14.23 4.13 18.49
C ASP A 76 -14.08 2.93 17.54
N ALA A 77 -12.85 2.66 17.05
CA ALA A 77 -12.54 1.47 16.28
C ALA A 77 -12.60 0.18 17.14
N ALA A 78 -12.57 0.32 18.46
CA ALA A 78 -12.63 -0.79 19.41
C ALA A 78 -14.04 -0.91 20.01
N THR A 79 -14.57 -2.13 20.05
CA THR A 79 -15.93 -2.41 20.50
C THR A 79 -15.91 -3.29 21.73
N LEU A 80 -16.58 -2.84 22.80
CA LEU A 80 -16.78 -3.63 24.01
C LEU A 80 -18.09 -4.43 23.89
N SER A 81 -18.07 -5.71 24.29
CA SER A 81 -19.27 -6.55 24.31
C SER A 81 -20.32 -6.05 25.31
N GLN A 82 -19.89 -5.31 26.34
CA GLN A 82 -20.71 -4.67 27.36
C GLN A 82 -20.00 -3.39 27.84
N THR A 83 -20.75 -2.32 28.11
CA THR A 83 -20.21 -1.06 28.64
C THR A 83 -20.47 -0.88 30.14
N SER A 84 -21.14 -1.82 30.79
CA SER A 84 -21.27 -1.86 32.25
C SER A 84 -21.46 -3.30 32.75
N VAL A 85 -21.01 -3.58 33.96
CA VAL A 85 -21.13 -4.89 34.60
C VAL A 85 -21.47 -4.74 36.08
N SER A 86 -22.40 -5.56 36.58
CA SER A 86 -22.70 -5.66 38.01
C SER A 86 -21.92 -6.80 38.65
N LEU A 87 -21.16 -6.49 39.70
CA LEU A 87 -20.26 -7.42 40.38
C LEU A 87 -20.57 -7.46 41.87
N ALA A 88 -20.81 -8.67 42.38
CA ALA A 88 -20.81 -8.88 43.81
C ALA A 88 -19.41 -8.62 44.40
N THR A 89 -19.35 -8.36 45.70
CA THR A 89 -18.07 -8.21 46.43
C THR A 89 -17.11 -9.37 46.14
N GLY A 90 -15.90 -9.07 45.65
CA GLY A 90 -14.88 -10.07 45.33
C GLY A 90 -15.11 -10.88 44.05
N ALA A 91 -16.20 -10.62 43.32
CA ALA A 91 -16.50 -11.33 42.07
C ALA A 91 -15.77 -10.71 40.87
N SER A 92 -15.60 -11.52 39.84
CA SER A 92 -15.05 -11.10 38.55
C SER A 92 -16.01 -11.39 37.41
N ALA A 93 -15.88 -10.65 36.31
CA ALA A 93 -16.57 -10.90 35.06
C ALA A 93 -15.63 -10.65 33.87
N GLU A 94 -15.95 -11.27 32.74
CA GLU A 94 -15.25 -11.10 31.49
C GLU A 94 -16.05 -10.22 30.52
N VAL A 95 -15.35 -9.30 29.86
CA VAL A 95 -15.87 -8.46 28.77
C VAL A 95 -14.91 -8.61 27.60
N THR A 96 -15.42 -8.80 26.39
CA THR A 96 -14.59 -8.89 25.19
C THR A 96 -14.45 -7.51 24.57
N LEU A 97 -13.21 -7.11 24.27
CA LEU A 97 -12.91 -5.98 23.39
C LEU A 97 -12.54 -6.52 22.01
N THR A 98 -13.17 -6.01 20.95
CA THR A 98 -12.88 -6.41 19.56
C THR A 98 -12.46 -5.20 18.73
N ILE A 99 -11.35 -5.34 18.00
CA ILE A 99 -10.89 -4.39 16.99
C ILE A 99 -11.13 -5.03 15.62
N SER A 100 -11.85 -4.34 14.75
CA SER A 100 -12.20 -4.87 13.43
C SER A 100 -10.96 -5.01 12.53
N ALA A 101 -11.01 -5.96 11.59
CA ALA A 101 -9.94 -6.11 10.61
C ALA A 101 -9.77 -4.86 9.73
N ASP A 102 -10.86 -4.14 9.44
CA ASP A 102 -10.82 -2.90 8.65
C ASP A 102 -10.06 -1.79 9.37
N ALA A 103 -10.20 -1.69 10.70
CA ALA A 103 -9.42 -0.75 11.50
C ALA A 103 -7.91 -1.08 11.47
N LEU A 104 -7.57 -2.35 11.29
CA LEU A 104 -6.22 -2.88 11.21
C LEU A 104 -5.71 -3.03 9.77
N ALA A 105 -6.39 -2.41 8.79
CA ALA A 105 -6.06 -2.57 7.37
C ALA A 105 -4.70 -1.98 6.99
N THR A 106 -4.19 -1.03 7.76
CA THR A 106 -2.86 -0.43 7.55
C THR A 106 -1.85 -0.97 8.56
N ALA A 107 -0.57 -1.01 8.18
CA ALA A 107 0.49 -1.36 9.10
C ALA A 107 0.67 -0.27 10.17
N GLY A 108 0.95 -0.68 11.40
CA GLY A 108 1.13 0.24 12.52
C GLY A 108 0.79 -0.40 13.86
N ASP A 109 1.04 0.39 14.91
CA ASP A 109 0.62 0.07 16.27
C ASP A 109 -0.70 0.78 16.57
N TYR A 110 -1.66 0.02 17.06
CA TYR A 110 -3.00 0.46 17.43
C TYR A 110 -3.15 0.31 18.92
N GLU A 111 -3.26 1.42 19.63
CA GLU A 111 -3.38 1.46 21.08
C GLU A 111 -4.80 1.81 21.50
N VAL A 112 -5.40 0.95 22.32
CA VAL A 112 -6.71 1.18 22.92
C VAL A 112 -6.54 1.19 24.43
N GLU A 113 -6.87 2.31 25.05
CA GLU A 113 -7.00 2.40 26.49
C GLU A 113 -8.43 2.03 26.89
N VAL A 114 -8.56 1.13 27.87
CA VAL A 114 -9.84 0.78 28.47
C VAL A 114 -9.84 1.25 29.91
N THR A 115 -10.82 2.08 30.26
CA THR A 115 -11.05 2.58 31.61
C THR A 115 -12.28 1.90 32.19
N VAL A 116 -12.16 1.41 33.43
CA VAL A 116 -13.27 0.91 34.24
C VAL A 116 -13.46 1.84 35.43
N THR A 117 -14.69 2.32 35.65
CA THR A 117 -15.04 3.25 36.72
C THR A 117 -16.15 2.68 37.59
N SER A 118 -15.97 2.69 38.91
CA SER A 118 -17.06 2.36 39.84
C SER A 118 -18.17 3.41 39.80
N GLN A 119 -19.43 2.99 39.69
CA GLN A 119 -20.58 3.89 39.82
C GLN A 119 -20.87 4.27 41.29
N GLY A 120 -20.44 3.41 42.23
CA GLY A 120 -20.59 3.67 43.66
C GLY A 120 -19.60 4.71 44.20
N ASP A 121 -18.43 4.80 43.59
CA ASP A 121 -17.43 5.85 43.83
C ASP A 121 -16.58 6.10 42.58
N ASN A 122 -16.91 7.16 41.84
CA ASN A 122 -16.26 7.51 40.58
C ASN A 122 -14.77 7.87 40.70
N THR A 123 -14.22 7.96 41.93
CA THR A 123 -12.77 8.12 42.12
C THR A 123 -12.02 6.79 42.06
N GLN A 124 -12.73 5.66 42.05
CA GLN A 124 -12.15 4.33 41.95
C GLN A 124 -12.22 3.85 40.50
N THR A 125 -11.05 3.85 39.86
CA THR A 125 -10.87 3.47 38.47
C THR A 125 -9.76 2.44 38.31
N ALA A 126 -9.80 1.70 37.20
CA ALA A 126 -8.71 0.88 36.71
C ALA A 126 -8.58 1.07 35.20
N GLU A 127 -7.34 1.13 34.70
CA GLU A 127 -7.05 1.39 33.30
C GLU A 127 -6.07 0.34 32.76
N ILE A 128 -6.20 0.03 31.48
CA ILE A 128 -5.22 -0.79 30.75
C ILE A 128 -5.08 -0.26 29.33
N THR A 129 -3.85 -0.15 28.85
CA THR A 129 -3.54 0.13 27.44
C THR A 129 -3.22 -1.18 26.72
N LEU A 130 -3.92 -1.44 25.63
CA LEU A 130 -3.77 -2.63 24.80
C LEU A 130 -3.20 -2.23 23.45
N THR A 131 -2.04 -2.78 23.10
CA THR A 131 -1.39 -2.51 21.82
C THR A 131 -1.57 -3.69 20.87
N THR A 132 -2.10 -3.42 19.68
CA THR A 132 -2.18 -4.34 18.55
C THR A 132 -1.26 -3.87 17.44
N THR A 133 -0.31 -4.69 17.01
CA THR A 133 0.58 -4.36 15.90
C THR A 133 0.15 -5.09 14.63
N THR A 134 -0.08 -4.35 13.55
CA THR A 134 -0.19 -4.87 12.18
C THR A 134 1.16 -4.69 11.49
N ALA A 135 1.80 -5.79 11.11
CA ALA A 135 3.09 -5.76 10.42
C ALA A 135 2.97 -5.18 8.99
N PRO A 136 4.02 -4.51 8.49
CA PRO A 136 4.06 -4.05 7.10
C PRO A 136 4.13 -5.23 6.14
N VAL A 137 3.28 -5.17 5.13
CA VAL A 137 3.23 -6.05 3.97
C VAL A 137 3.39 -5.17 2.75
N TYR A 138 4.46 -5.39 2.01
CA TYR A 138 4.75 -4.67 0.78
C TYR A 138 4.21 -5.43 -0.43
N GLY A 139 3.83 -4.67 -1.45
CA GLY A 139 3.33 -5.22 -2.70
C GLY A 139 3.26 -4.15 -3.76
N VAL A 140 3.63 -4.51 -4.98
CA VAL A 140 3.59 -3.61 -6.13
C VAL A 140 2.87 -4.31 -7.28
N MET A 141 2.09 -3.53 -8.02
CA MET A 141 1.49 -3.95 -9.27
C MET A 141 1.77 -2.88 -10.33
N LEU A 142 2.02 -3.35 -11.55
CA LEU A 142 2.28 -2.52 -12.72
C LEU A 142 1.36 -2.99 -13.85
N GLN A 143 0.61 -2.06 -14.44
CA GLN A 143 -0.32 -2.34 -15.53
C GLN A 143 -0.13 -1.34 -16.68
N GLY A 144 -0.30 -1.80 -17.91
CA GLY A 144 -0.34 -0.94 -19.09
C GLY A 144 -1.74 -0.38 -19.33
N LYS A 145 -1.81 0.88 -19.71
CA LYS A 145 -3.06 1.53 -20.12
C LYS A 145 -3.11 1.64 -21.65
N GLY A 146 -3.95 0.82 -22.25
CA GLY A 146 -4.08 0.74 -23.71
C GLY A 146 -3.05 -0.18 -24.34
N GLU A 147 -2.70 0.09 -25.60
CA GLU A 147 -1.70 -0.69 -26.33
C GLU A 147 -0.30 -0.34 -25.84
N LEU A 148 0.50 -1.37 -25.56
CA LEU A 148 1.91 -1.23 -25.22
C LEU A 148 2.82 -1.50 -26.42
N GLU A 149 2.29 -1.28 -27.61
CA GLU A 149 3.01 -1.39 -28.88
C GLU A 149 2.90 -0.07 -29.63
N GLY A 150 3.98 0.37 -30.27
CA GLY A 150 3.96 1.58 -31.08
C GLY A 150 5.07 1.62 -32.10
N THR A 151 4.86 2.37 -33.18
CA THR A 151 5.83 2.52 -34.27
C THR A 151 6.17 3.99 -34.46
N THR A 152 7.45 4.31 -34.62
CA THR A 152 7.90 5.66 -34.95
C THR A 152 9.05 5.63 -35.95
N MET A 153 9.13 6.66 -36.79
CA MET A 153 10.34 6.99 -37.54
C MET A 153 11.14 8.10 -36.85
N ASP A 154 10.47 8.88 -35.99
CA ASP A 154 11.06 9.95 -35.19
C ASP A 154 11.55 9.38 -33.85
N ILE A 155 12.81 8.96 -33.84
CA ILE A 155 13.43 8.36 -32.66
C ILE A 155 13.67 9.37 -31.52
N LEU A 156 13.63 10.68 -31.81
CA LEU A 156 13.84 11.74 -30.82
C LEU A 156 12.55 12.02 -30.06
N ALA A 157 11.41 12.02 -30.75
CA ALA A 157 10.09 12.05 -30.12
C ALA A 157 9.77 10.71 -29.44
N GLY A 158 10.15 9.60 -30.08
CA GLY A 158 9.96 8.26 -29.56
C GLY A 158 8.49 7.81 -29.52
N VAL A 159 8.21 6.85 -28.63
CA VAL A 159 6.86 6.34 -28.34
C VAL A 159 6.61 6.42 -26.84
N SER A 160 5.44 6.93 -26.46
CA SER A 160 5.03 7.04 -25.05
C SER A 160 3.98 6.01 -24.70
N TYR A 161 4.17 5.35 -23.56
CA TYR A 161 3.27 4.37 -22.97
C TYR A 161 2.79 4.87 -21.61
N THR A 162 1.50 4.73 -21.32
CA THR A 162 0.98 5.03 -19.99
C THR A 162 0.93 3.76 -19.17
N LEU A 163 1.58 3.78 -18.01
CA LEU A 163 1.63 2.68 -17.05
C LEU A 163 0.98 3.12 -15.74
N THR A 164 0.13 2.29 -15.16
CA THR A 164 -0.43 2.50 -13.83
C THR A 164 0.38 1.68 -12.83
N VAL A 165 0.94 2.37 -11.83
CA VAL A 165 1.65 1.76 -10.70
C VAL A 165 0.73 1.78 -9.49
N THR A 166 0.60 0.65 -8.80
CA THR A 166 -0.25 0.53 -7.60
C THR A 166 0.57 -0.05 -6.45
N ASN A 167 0.50 0.61 -5.28
CA ASN A 167 0.91 -0.01 -4.02
C ASN A 167 -0.19 -0.97 -3.57
N THR A 168 0.09 -2.27 -3.60
CA THR A 168 -0.83 -3.34 -3.17
C THR A 168 -0.55 -3.83 -1.74
N GLY A 169 0.44 -3.22 -1.08
CA GLY A 169 0.74 -3.44 0.32
C GLY A 169 -0.21 -2.69 1.26
N ASN A 170 0.03 -2.88 2.56
CA ASN A 170 -0.75 -2.26 3.64
C ASN A 170 0.00 -1.11 4.35
N THR A 171 1.16 -0.71 3.85
CA THR A 171 1.96 0.40 4.40
C THR A 171 2.36 1.36 3.29
N ASP A 172 2.65 2.61 3.63
CA ASP A 172 3.23 3.57 2.68
C ASP A 172 4.51 2.99 2.10
N ASP A 173 4.66 3.07 0.78
CA ASP A 173 5.80 2.49 0.08
C ASP A 173 6.33 3.44 -0.99
N THR A 174 7.66 3.46 -1.11
CA THR A 174 8.34 4.14 -2.21
C THR A 174 8.62 3.10 -3.28
N ILE A 175 8.02 3.27 -4.45
CA ILE A 175 8.19 2.36 -5.58
C ILE A 175 9.18 2.98 -6.56
N MET A 176 10.25 2.25 -6.86
CA MET A 176 11.23 2.61 -7.86
C MET A 176 10.90 1.95 -9.20
N LEU A 177 10.71 2.77 -10.22
CA LEU A 177 10.62 2.36 -11.61
C LEU A 177 12.00 2.41 -12.26
N GLY A 178 12.32 1.36 -12.99
CA GLY A 178 13.47 1.30 -13.88
C GLY A 178 13.09 0.64 -15.19
N SER A 179 13.84 0.94 -16.25
CA SER A 179 13.75 0.23 -17.52
C SER A 179 15.02 -0.56 -17.79
N SER A 180 14.85 -1.72 -18.40
CA SER A 180 15.93 -2.56 -18.90
C SER A 180 15.51 -3.13 -20.24
N ALA A 181 16.46 -3.60 -21.01
CA ALA A 181 16.18 -4.10 -22.34
C ALA A 181 16.82 -5.47 -22.53
N GLU A 182 16.29 -6.26 -23.45
CA GLU A 182 16.78 -7.63 -23.67
C GLU A 182 18.20 -7.63 -24.27
N VAL A 183 18.92 -8.76 -24.13
CA VAL A 183 20.33 -8.92 -24.53
C VAL A 183 20.53 -8.59 -26.02
N GLY A 184 21.41 -7.62 -26.34
CA GLY A 184 21.75 -7.24 -27.72
C GLY A 184 21.90 -5.73 -27.96
N ILE A 185 21.54 -4.95 -26.95
CA ILE A 185 21.65 -3.50 -26.86
C ILE A 185 22.52 -3.22 -25.64
N GLU A 186 23.78 -2.84 -25.86
CA GLU A 186 24.75 -2.68 -24.78
C GLU A 186 24.31 -1.56 -23.82
N GLY A 187 23.79 -1.95 -22.65
CA GLY A 187 24.02 -1.26 -21.37
C GLY A 187 23.36 0.09 -21.09
N SER A 188 22.45 0.61 -21.91
CA SER A 188 21.83 1.92 -21.67
C SER A 188 20.34 1.85 -21.34
N VAL A 189 19.92 2.72 -20.42
CA VAL A 189 18.51 2.99 -20.08
C VAL A 189 17.78 3.43 -21.34
N LEU A 190 16.75 2.70 -21.77
CA LEU A 190 16.07 2.88 -23.07
C LEU A 190 14.83 3.78 -23.05
N GLY A 191 14.73 4.64 -22.05
CA GLY A 191 13.61 5.55 -22.00
C GLY A 191 13.61 6.39 -20.76
N SER A 192 12.59 7.21 -20.67
CA SER A 192 12.42 8.14 -19.58
C SER A 192 11.03 8.05 -18.98
N PHE A 193 10.96 8.24 -17.68
CA PHE A 193 9.71 8.34 -16.95
C PHE A 193 9.33 9.80 -16.72
N THR A 194 8.05 10.10 -16.81
CA THR A 194 7.44 11.35 -16.36
C THR A 194 6.11 11.05 -15.66
N THR A 195 5.76 11.82 -14.64
CA THR A 195 4.46 11.69 -13.96
C THR A 195 3.41 12.57 -14.65
N SER A 196 2.14 12.21 -14.53
CA SER A 196 1.04 13.02 -15.09
C SER A 196 0.84 14.37 -14.40
N SER A 197 1.47 14.60 -13.24
CA SER A 197 1.16 15.72 -12.34
C SER A 197 2.20 16.83 -12.27
N ASP A 198 3.41 16.67 -12.83
CA ASP A 198 4.39 17.76 -12.84
C ASP A 198 5.29 17.71 -14.09
N GLN A 199 5.56 18.89 -14.63
CA GLN A 199 6.58 19.14 -15.65
C GLN A 199 7.97 18.86 -15.06
N GLU A 200 8.31 17.60 -14.87
CA GLU A 200 9.63 17.18 -14.47
C GLU A 200 10.36 16.53 -15.64
N PHE A 201 11.65 16.86 -15.71
CA PHE A 201 12.54 16.40 -16.75
C PHE A 201 12.50 14.87 -16.83
N PRO A 202 12.53 14.30 -18.03
CA PRO A 202 12.60 12.86 -18.24
C PRO A 202 13.73 12.24 -17.40
N THR A 203 13.41 11.26 -16.54
CA THR A 203 14.41 10.54 -15.73
C THR A 203 14.56 9.09 -16.15
N SER A 204 15.76 8.52 -15.99
CA SER A 204 16.03 7.10 -16.27
C SER A 204 15.46 6.14 -15.22
N GLN A 205 15.21 6.66 -14.02
CA GLN A 205 14.54 5.97 -12.92
C GLN A 205 13.60 6.95 -12.23
N LEU A 206 12.49 6.46 -11.70
CA LEU A 206 11.50 7.29 -11.02
C LEU A 206 11.08 6.64 -9.71
N GLU A 207 11.21 7.38 -8.61
CA GLU A 207 10.72 6.97 -7.30
C GLU A 207 9.39 7.65 -6.99
N ILE A 208 8.42 6.88 -6.53
CA ILE A 208 7.07 7.37 -6.25
C ILE A 208 6.63 6.84 -4.89
N MET A 209 6.31 7.75 -3.97
CA MET A 209 5.66 7.40 -2.71
C MET A 209 4.16 7.18 -2.92
N LEU A 210 3.65 6.00 -2.57
CA LEU A 210 2.24 5.65 -2.66
C LEU A 210 1.74 5.11 -1.31
N ALA A 211 0.61 5.66 -0.85
CA ALA A 211 -0.13 5.10 0.27
C ALA A 211 -0.73 3.71 -0.07
N PRO A 212 -1.11 2.90 0.93
CA PRO A 212 -1.76 1.60 0.71
C PRO A 212 -2.94 1.68 -0.25
N GLY A 213 -2.96 0.84 -1.29
CA GLY A 213 -4.02 0.81 -2.31
C GLY A 213 -4.01 2.00 -3.29
N ALA A 214 -3.17 3.01 -3.08
CA ALA A 214 -3.06 4.14 -3.98
C ALA A 214 -2.41 3.73 -5.31
N SER A 215 -2.82 4.41 -6.38
CA SER A 215 -2.29 4.21 -7.73
C SER A 215 -1.97 5.54 -8.39
N THR A 216 -1.01 5.52 -9.30
CA THR A 216 -0.69 6.68 -10.15
C THR A 216 -0.36 6.26 -11.57
N ASP A 217 -0.66 7.12 -12.53
CA ASP A 217 -0.29 6.95 -13.93
C ASP A 217 1.08 7.60 -14.17
N VAL A 218 1.95 6.88 -14.86
CA VAL A 218 3.29 7.28 -15.27
C VAL A 218 3.38 7.14 -16.78
N THR A 219 4.00 8.12 -17.44
CA THR A 219 4.34 8.00 -18.85
C THR A 219 5.76 7.48 -18.97
N PHE A 220 5.92 6.34 -19.63
CA PHE A 220 7.22 5.81 -20.03
C PHE A 220 7.43 6.10 -21.52
N THR A 221 8.42 6.90 -21.85
CA THR A 221 8.75 7.25 -23.24
C THR A 221 10.03 6.57 -23.66
N THR A 222 9.94 5.77 -24.72
CA THR A 222 11.09 5.14 -25.39
C THR A 222 11.56 6.06 -26.50
N ALA A 223 12.62 6.82 -26.25
CA ALA A 223 13.19 7.78 -27.19
C ALA A 223 14.71 7.85 -27.03
N GLY A 224 15.38 8.42 -28.02
CA GLY A 224 16.80 8.75 -27.96
C GLY A 224 17.65 8.11 -29.05
N ASP A 225 18.94 8.43 -29.00
CA ASP A 225 19.98 7.98 -29.92
C ASP A 225 20.41 6.51 -29.70
N PHE A 226 19.86 5.85 -28.68
CA PHE A 226 20.04 4.41 -28.46
C PHE A 226 19.46 3.55 -29.59
N PHE A 227 18.44 4.08 -30.29
CA PHE A 227 17.86 3.44 -31.48
C PHE A 227 18.73 3.68 -32.71
N THR A 228 19.84 2.97 -32.77
CA THR A 228 20.84 3.10 -33.86
C THR A 228 20.45 2.37 -35.14
N LYS A 229 19.42 1.50 -35.09
CA LYS A 229 18.92 0.76 -36.24
C LYS A 229 17.39 0.73 -36.24
N PRO A 230 16.77 0.69 -37.41
CA PRO A 230 15.38 0.27 -37.53
C PRO A 230 15.20 -1.16 -37.01
N GLY A 231 14.05 -1.44 -36.41
CA GLY A 231 13.76 -2.75 -35.83
C GLY A 231 12.72 -2.70 -34.74
N GLU A 232 12.34 -3.88 -34.25
CA GLU A 232 11.46 -4.02 -33.11
C GLU A 232 12.28 -4.16 -31.83
N TYR A 233 11.93 -3.37 -30.81
CA TYR A 233 12.60 -3.32 -29.53
C TYR A 233 11.60 -3.62 -28.42
N GLU A 234 11.86 -4.69 -27.66
CA GLU A 234 11.12 -4.98 -26.44
C GLU A 234 11.88 -4.39 -25.23
N ILE A 235 11.18 -3.55 -24.47
CA ILE A 235 11.74 -2.82 -23.34
C ILE A 235 10.93 -3.19 -22.10
N LYS A 236 11.63 -3.69 -21.10
CA LYS A 236 11.05 -4.15 -19.85
C LYS A 236 11.09 -3.03 -18.81
N VAL A 237 9.93 -2.67 -18.29
CA VAL A 237 9.78 -1.77 -17.15
C VAL A 237 9.56 -2.60 -15.89
N THR A 238 10.36 -2.34 -14.86
CA THR A 238 10.27 -2.98 -13.56
C THR A 238 9.93 -1.94 -12.50
N ALA A 239 8.90 -2.23 -11.72
CA ALA A 239 8.55 -1.53 -10.49
C ALA A 239 9.02 -2.35 -9.29
N THR A 240 9.78 -1.75 -8.39
CA THR A 240 10.36 -2.40 -7.21
C THR A 240 9.99 -1.63 -5.95
N SER A 241 9.45 -2.31 -4.94
CA SER A 241 9.26 -1.73 -3.62
C SER A 241 10.61 -1.44 -2.96
N GLN A 242 10.77 -0.23 -2.40
CA GLN A 242 11.95 0.10 -1.60
C GLN A 242 11.85 -0.44 -0.17
N GLY A 243 10.63 -0.67 0.34
CA GLY A 243 10.42 -1.31 1.64
C GLY A 243 10.72 -2.81 1.66
N ASP A 244 10.50 -3.50 0.54
CA ASP A 244 10.88 -4.90 0.33
C ASP A 244 11.29 -5.14 -1.13
N SER A 245 12.59 -5.17 -1.39
CA SER A 245 13.14 -5.32 -2.74
C SER A 245 12.82 -6.68 -3.41
N THR A 246 12.25 -7.64 -2.67
CA THR A 246 11.74 -8.89 -3.27
C THR A 246 10.38 -8.71 -3.94
N LYS A 247 9.67 -7.61 -3.64
CA LYS A 247 8.40 -7.25 -4.25
C LYS A 247 8.65 -6.43 -5.50
N THR A 248 8.46 -7.07 -6.64
CA THR A 248 8.63 -6.46 -7.96
C THR A 248 7.43 -6.77 -8.84
N ALA A 249 7.14 -5.87 -9.78
CA ALA A 249 6.19 -6.07 -10.86
C ALA A 249 6.84 -5.62 -12.17
N GLU A 250 6.56 -6.31 -13.26
CA GLU A 250 7.26 -6.10 -14.52
C GLU A 250 6.27 -6.11 -15.68
N ILE A 251 6.55 -5.30 -16.69
CA ILE A 251 5.77 -5.23 -17.93
C ILE A 251 6.70 -4.92 -19.10
N SER A 252 6.40 -5.46 -20.27
CA SER A 252 7.13 -5.14 -21.50
C SER A 252 6.35 -4.15 -22.36
N THR A 253 7.08 -3.23 -22.99
CA THR A 253 6.58 -2.39 -24.09
C THR A 253 7.32 -2.76 -25.37
N LYS A 254 6.65 -2.63 -26.51
CA LYS A 254 7.22 -2.92 -27.83
C LYS A 254 7.27 -1.65 -28.67
N THR A 255 8.48 -1.20 -28.99
CA THR A 255 8.72 -0.03 -29.84
C THR A 255 9.31 -0.48 -31.16
N THR A 256 8.63 -0.20 -32.26
CA THR A 256 9.15 -0.44 -33.60
C THR A 256 9.70 0.84 -34.19
N ILE A 257 10.99 0.85 -34.48
CA ILE A 257 11.65 1.92 -35.22
C ILE A 257 11.56 1.59 -36.70
N ALA A 258 10.73 2.34 -37.42
CA ALA A 258 10.60 2.20 -38.86
C ALA A 258 11.78 2.88 -39.57
N PRO A 259 12.33 2.30 -40.64
CA PRO A 259 13.41 2.92 -41.39
C PRO A 259 12.95 4.23 -42.03
N VAL A 260 13.86 5.19 -42.15
CA VAL A 260 13.62 6.34 -43.02
C VAL A 260 13.55 5.87 -44.48
N PRO A 261 12.74 6.50 -45.36
CA PRO A 261 12.57 6.03 -46.74
C PRO A 261 13.86 5.90 -47.56
N TRP A 262 14.94 6.56 -47.14
CA TRP A 262 16.23 6.60 -47.81
C TRP A 262 17.22 5.53 -47.34
N ASP A 263 16.91 4.82 -46.24
CA ASP A 263 17.66 3.67 -45.70
C ASP A 263 16.89 2.39 -46.08
N LEU A 264 17.17 1.88 -47.28
CA LEU A 264 16.38 0.83 -47.92
C LEU A 264 16.75 -0.56 -47.38
N ASN A 265 17.98 -0.73 -46.88
CA ASN A 265 18.40 -1.98 -46.25
C ASN A 265 18.15 -2.01 -44.74
N ALA A 266 17.66 -0.90 -44.16
CA ALA A 266 17.36 -0.72 -42.75
C ALA A 266 18.58 -0.97 -41.84
N ASP A 267 19.77 -0.57 -42.29
CA ASP A 267 21.01 -0.75 -41.53
C ASP A 267 21.29 0.39 -40.53
N GLY A 268 20.47 1.45 -40.57
CA GLY A 268 20.55 2.64 -39.72
C GLY A 268 21.28 3.83 -40.39
N THR A 269 21.87 3.63 -41.57
CA THR A 269 22.67 4.65 -42.27
C THR A 269 22.39 4.67 -43.76
N VAL A 270 22.15 5.85 -44.32
CA VAL A 270 21.99 5.99 -45.77
C VAL A 270 23.38 5.94 -46.43
N ASN A 271 23.68 4.87 -47.14
CA ASN A 271 24.99 4.65 -47.75
C ASN A 271 24.90 4.05 -49.17
N VAL A 272 26.02 3.53 -49.67
CA VAL A 272 26.11 2.99 -51.04
C VAL A 272 25.24 1.75 -51.23
N LEU A 273 24.99 0.99 -50.16
CA LEU A 273 24.13 -0.18 -50.21
C LEU A 273 22.68 0.20 -50.48
N ASP A 274 22.20 1.34 -49.97
CA ASP A 274 20.85 1.86 -50.28
C ASP A 274 20.73 2.34 -51.72
N LEU A 275 21.76 3.03 -52.22
CA LEU A 275 21.83 3.39 -53.64
C LEU A 275 21.81 2.16 -54.56
N VAL A 276 22.45 1.06 -54.13
CA VAL A 276 22.40 -0.22 -54.85
C VAL A 276 20.99 -0.81 -54.82
N GLN A 277 20.23 -0.65 -53.73
CA GLN A 277 18.82 -1.10 -53.70
C GLN A 277 17.96 -0.38 -54.73
N VAL A 278 18.09 0.95 -54.84
CA VAL A 278 17.40 1.72 -55.89
C VAL A 278 17.87 1.29 -57.28
N ALA A 279 19.17 1.14 -57.49
CA ALA A 279 19.75 0.75 -58.77
C ALA A 279 19.28 -0.64 -59.24
N ASN A 280 19.01 -1.57 -58.32
CA ASN A 280 18.51 -2.91 -58.63
C ASN A 280 17.09 -2.90 -59.23
N GLN A 281 16.29 -1.87 -58.96
CA GLN A 281 14.94 -1.69 -59.49
C GLN A 281 14.86 -0.59 -60.56
N PHE A 282 16.01 -0.08 -61.03
CA PHE A 282 16.04 1.07 -61.93
C PHE A 282 15.31 0.82 -63.25
N GLY A 283 14.38 1.71 -63.60
CA GLY A 283 13.52 1.61 -64.77
C GLY A 283 12.27 0.75 -64.57
N GLU A 284 12.06 0.19 -63.37
CA GLU A 284 10.80 -0.47 -63.02
C GLU A 284 9.69 0.57 -62.76
N SER A 285 8.44 0.15 -62.94
CA SER A 285 7.27 1.00 -62.69
C SER A 285 6.16 0.15 -62.08
N GLY A 286 5.46 0.69 -61.08
CA GLY A 286 4.48 -0.06 -60.32
C GLY A 286 4.30 0.51 -58.92
N VAL A 287 3.38 -0.09 -58.17
CA VAL A 287 3.13 0.28 -56.78
C VAL A 287 4.00 -0.52 -55.84
N GLY A 288 4.54 0.11 -54.79
CA GLY A 288 5.28 -0.58 -53.74
C GLY A 288 6.69 -1.04 -54.14
N LEU A 289 7.30 -0.40 -55.14
CA LEU A 289 8.71 -0.61 -55.47
C LEU A 289 9.57 0.02 -54.37
N ALA A 290 10.42 -0.77 -53.71
CA ALA A 290 11.28 -0.27 -52.63
C ALA A 290 12.25 0.81 -53.10
N GLY A 291 12.64 0.79 -54.39
CA GLY A 291 13.48 1.80 -55.01
C GLY A 291 12.75 3.09 -55.42
N ASP A 292 11.41 3.11 -55.40
CA ASP A 292 10.58 4.30 -55.71
C ASP A 292 10.38 5.11 -54.41
N VAL A 293 11.47 5.74 -54.00
CA VAL A 293 11.59 6.40 -52.69
C VAL A 293 10.85 7.75 -52.66
N ASN A 294 10.57 8.35 -53.81
CA ASN A 294 9.76 9.56 -53.93
C ASN A 294 8.26 9.25 -54.15
N MET A 295 7.89 7.97 -54.31
CA MET A 295 6.53 7.45 -54.51
C MET A 295 5.83 8.01 -55.76
N ASP A 296 6.57 8.26 -56.84
CA ASP A 296 6.02 8.75 -58.11
C ASP A 296 5.56 7.63 -59.06
N GLY A 297 5.80 6.37 -58.68
CA GLY A 297 5.41 5.16 -59.40
C GLY A 297 6.46 4.66 -60.41
N GLN A 298 7.63 5.31 -60.52
CA GLN A 298 8.71 4.95 -61.42
C GLN A 298 10.08 5.06 -60.76
N VAL A 299 10.82 3.95 -60.67
CA VAL A 299 12.18 3.97 -60.14
C VAL A 299 13.13 4.57 -61.18
N ASN A 300 13.62 5.79 -60.94
CA ASN A 300 14.43 6.53 -61.90
C ASN A 300 15.57 7.35 -61.22
N ILE A 301 16.19 8.25 -61.98
CA ILE A 301 17.33 9.04 -61.47
C ILE A 301 16.94 9.97 -60.33
N LEU A 302 15.68 10.39 -60.26
CA LEU A 302 15.16 11.23 -59.18
C LEU A 302 15.20 10.49 -57.84
N ASP A 303 14.90 9.19 -57.83
CA ASP A 303 15.02 8.33 -56.64
C ASP A 303 16.47 8.24 -56.14
N LEU A 304 17.41 7.98 -57.07
CA LEU A 304 18.84 7.94 -56.75
C LEU A 304 19.34 9.29 -56.21
N VAL A 305 18.93 10.40 -56.81
CA VAL A 305 19.30 11.75 -56.35
C VAL A 305 18.74 12.00 -54.95
N GLN A 306 17.53 11.52 -54.68
CA GLN A 306 16.88 11.71 -53.40
C GLN A 306 17.56 10.90 -52.29
N VAL A 307 17.89 9.61 -52.51
CA VAL A 307 18.74 8.84 -51.56
C VAL A 307 20.10 9.50 -51.39
N ALA A 308 20.74 9.93 -52.48
CA ALA A 308 22.06 10.59 -52.42
C ALA A 308 22.03 11.91 -51.63
N SER A 309 20.90 12.61 -51.57
CA SER A 309 20.76 13.85 -50.78
C SER A 309 20.89 13.61 -49.26
N TYR A 310 20.66 12.37 -48.82
CA TYR A 310 20.80 11.95 -47.42
C TYR A 310 22.05 11.07 -47.18
N PHE A 311 22.92 10.90 -48.19
CA PHE A 311 24.08 10.02 -48.10
C PHE A 311 25.01 10.37 -46.92
N GLY A 312 25.39 9.33 -46.16
CA GLY A 312 26.22 9.43 -44.97
C GLY A 312 25.47 9.86 -43.71
N LYS A 313 24.17 10.12 -43.78
CA LYS A 313 23.36 10.47 -42.61
C LYS A 313 22.76 9.23 -41.96
N THR A 314 22.71 9.26 -40.64
CA THR A 314 21.97 8.32 -39.80
C THR A 314 20.48 8.68 -39.74
N GLN A 315 19.65 7.73 -39.31
CA GLN A 315 18.24 7.99 -39.03
C GLN A 315 18.05 9.20 -38.07
N ALA A 316 18.85 9.28 -37.01
CA ALA A 316 18.81 10.39 -36.05
C ALA A 316 19.03 11.76 -36.72
N GLU A 317 20.06 11.87 -37.56
CA GLU A 317 20.42 13.11 -38.25
C GLU A 317 19.38 13.51 -39.31
N ILE A 318 18.73 12.52 -39.94
CA ILE A 318 17.66 12.76 -40.92
C ILE A 318 16.43 13.30 -40.21
N VAL A 319 16.03 12.69 -39.10
CA VAL A 319 14.88 13.13 -38.29
C VAL A 319 15.12 14.55 -37.77
N GLN A 320 16.30 14.82 -37.19
CA GLN A 320 16.63 16.13 -36.65
C GLN A 320 16.64 17.25 -37.71
N ALA A 321 17.05 16.93 -38.95
CA ALA A 321 17.08 17.91 -40.04
C ALA A 321 15.68 18.26 -40.60
N ASN A 322 14.66 17.46 -40.29
CA ASN A 322 13.29 17.62 -40.80
C ASN A 322 12.30 18.19 -39.75
N GLN A 323 12.75 18.46 -38.53
CA GLN A 323 12.00 19.16 -37.47
C GLN A 323 12.19 20.68 -37.55
#